data_AF-A0A4R5XAF6-F1
#
_entry.id   AF-A0A4R5XAF6-F1
#
_cell.length_a   1.000
_cell.length_b   1.000
_cell.length_c   1.000
_cell.angle_alpha   90.00
_cell.angle_beta   90.00
_cell.angle_gamma   90.00
#
_symmetry.space_group_name_H-M   'P 1'
#
loop_
_entity.id
_entity.type
_entity.pdbx_description
1 polymer ?
#
loop_
_entity_poly.entity_id
_entity_poly.type
_entity_poly.pdbx_seq_one_letter_code
_entity_poly.pdbx_strand_id
1 'polypeptide(L)'
;MRLIRTATVAVALACSCVAAPLAHAQPAPPAPAPAADGPKTTIDADGSYAVGKDIVPGVYQSAGPVDGGACYWKRSAGDKLVDNALTKKPAFVQIDATDTSFTTSDCQAWQLTNGPMPPQPGPGDLLGALTQAIGSGMFNGGPR
;
A
#
# COMPACT_ATOMS: atom_id res chain seq x y z
N MET A 1 54.73 -30.98 66.42
CA MET A 1 54.17 -32.06 67.25
C MET A 1 53.10 -32.76 66.44
N ARG A 2 53.35 -34.01 66.03
CA ARG A 2 52.38 -34.88 65.32
C ARG A 2 51.31 -35.34 66.29
N LEU A 3 50.06 -35.46 65.83
CA LEU A 3 49.16 -36.55 66.25
C LEU A 3 48.16 -36.84 65.13
N ILE A 4 47.75 -38.11 65.10
CA ILE A 4 47.32 -38.91 63.94
C ILE A 4 46.02 -39.63 64.34
N ARG A 5 45.06 -39.75 63.38
CA ARG A 5 43.91 -40.70 63.28
C ARG A 5 42.83 -40.57 64.39
N THR A 6 41.54 -40.80 64.18
CA THR A 6 40.83 -41.94 63.56
C THR A 6 39.37 -41.57 63.20
N ALA A 7 38.76 -42.42 62.34
CA ALA A 7 37.43 -42.33 61.73
C ALA A 7 36.23 -42.63 62.65
N THR A 8 35.02 -42.22 62.25
CA THR A 8 33.79 -43.05 61.96
C THR A 8 32.52 -42.18 61.96
N VAL A 9 31.80 -42.10 60.83
CA VAL A 9 30.53 -42.77 60.47
C VAL A 9 29.24 -42.09 61.00
N ALA A 10 28.58 -41.42 60.04
CA ALA A 10 27.14 -41.35 59.73
C ALA A 10 26.10 -41.06 60.83
N VAL A 11 25.32 -40.00 60.60
CA VAL A 11 23.87 -40.11 60.44
C VAL A 11 23.43 -39.19 59.31
N ALA A 12 22.88 -39.78 58.26
CA ALA A 12 22.24 -39.07 57.16
C ALA A 12 20.84 -38.64 57.58
N LEU A 13 20.55 -37.34 57.47
CA LEU A 13 19.17 -36.84 57.32
C LEU A 13 19.04 -36.29 55.92
N ALA A 14 18.71 -37.19 54.99
CA ALA A 14 18.26 -36.82 53.66
C ALA A 14 16.88 -36.16 53.79
N CYS A 15 16.85 -34.83 53.66
CA CYS A 15 15.61 -34.10 53.43
C CYS A 15 15.28 -34.29 51.94
N SER A 16 14.44 -35.29 51.64
CA SER A 16 13.99 -35.59 50.28
C SER A 16 13.11 -34.44 49.78
N CYS A 17 13.69 -33.49 49.06
CA CYS A 17 12.95 -32.67 48.12
C CYS A 17 12.56 -33.55 46.92
N VAL A 18 11.27 -33.83 46.80
CA VAL A 18 10.71 -34.48 45.61
C VAL A 18 10.85 -33.49 44.46
N ALA A 19 11.93 -33.59 43.68
CA ALA A 19 12.07 -32.89 42.43
C ALA A 19 11.17 -33.59 41.39
N ALA A 20 9.98 -33.04 41.16
CA ALA A 20 9.20 -33.39 39.99
C ALA A 20 10.05 -33.08 38.73
N PRO A 21 10.06 -33.94 37.70
CA PRO A 21 10.74 -33.61 36.47
C PRO A 21 9.95 -32.45 35.84
N LEU A 22 10.55 -31.27 35.79
CA LEU A 22 10.05 -30.20 34.94
C LEU A 22 10.28 -30.67 33.50
N ALA A 23 9.23 -31.22 32.89
CA ALA A 23 9.16 -31.34 31.45
C ALA A 23 9.19 -29.91 30.88
N HIS A 24 10.38 -29.42 30.55
CA HIS A 24 10.52 -28.19 29.80
C HIS A 24 10.03 -28.47 28.38
N ALA A 25 8.79 -28.08 28.09
CA ALA A 25 8.29 -28.00 26.73
C ALA A 25 9.14 -26.94 26.00
N GLN A 26 10.06 -27.38 25.15
CA GLN A 26 10.82 -26.46 24.30
C GLN A 26 9.84 -25.81 23.31
N PRO A 27 9.78 -24.46 23.22
CA PRO A 27 8.94 -23.81 22.22
C PRO A 27 9.32 -24.30 20.83
N ALA A 28 8.32 -24.78 20.07
CA ALA A 28 8.53 -25.12 18.67
C ALA A 28 8.98 -23.86 17.90
N PRO A 29 9.89 -23.98 16.92
CA PRO A 29 10.26 -22.86 16.06
C PRO A 29 8.99 -22.24 15.44
N PRO A 30 8.92 -20.90 15.29
CA PRO A 30 7.79 -20.26 14.63
C PRO A 30 7.63 -20.84 13.23
N ALA A 31 6.39 -21.20 12.86
CA ALA A 31 6.09 -21.58 11.49
C ALA A 31 6.48 -20.44 10.52
N PRO A 32 6.94 -20.75 9.29
CA PRO A 32 7.24 -19.73 8.30
C PRO A 32 6.02 -18.82 8.09
N ALA A 33 6.22 -17.51 8.14
CA ALA A 33 5.18 -16.55 7.81
C ALA A 33 4.71 -16.78 6.36
N PRO A 34 3.41 -16.63 6.05
CA PRO A 34 2.92 -16.69 4.68
C PRO A 34 3.73 -15.75 3.78
N ALA A 35 4.15 -16.22 2.61
CA ALA A 35 4.79 -15.38 1.62
C ALA A 35 3.87 -14.21 1.29
N ALA A 36 4.38 -12.99 1.38
CA ALA A 36 3.61 -11.81 0.98
C ALA A 36 3.30 -11.91 -0.52
N ASP A 37 2.03 -11.76 -0.88
CA ASP A 37 1.63 -11.56 -2.27
C ASP A 37 2.42 -10.38 -2.85
N GLY A 38 2.90 -10.50 -4.09
CA GLY A 38 3.65 -9.45 -4.76
C GLY A 38 2.84 -8.14 -4.93
N PRO A 39 3.48 -7.06 -5.40
CA PRO A 39 2.82 -5.78 -5.62
C PRO A 39 1.61 -5.93 -6.54
N LYS A 40 0.50 -5.29 -6.18
CA LYS A 40 -0.79 -5.38 -6.86
C LYS A 40 -0.83 -4.45 -8.08
N THR A 41 -1.76 -4.74 -8.98
CA THR A 41 -2.10 -3.90 -10.13
C THR A 41 -3.46 -3.21 -9.97
N THR A 42 -4.09 -3.37 -8.80
CA THR A 42 -5.40 -2.84 -8.44
C THR A 42 -5.31 -2.14 -7.09
N ILE A 43 -6.08 -1.07 -6.92
CA ILE A 43 -6.17 -0.30 -5.67
C ILE A 43 -7.65 -0.13 -5.35
N ASP A 44 -8.17 -1.00 -4.48
CA ASP A 44 -9.61 -1.16 -4.27
C ASP A 44 -10.14 -0.37 -3.06
N ALA A 45 -9.28 0.35 -2.34
CA ALA A 45 -9.64 1.08 -1.14
C ALA A 45 -8.85 2.38 -0.98
N ASP A 46 -9.31 3.22 -0.07
CA ASP A 46 -8.57 4.39 0.38
C ASP A 46 -7.34 3.98 1.18
N GLY A 47 -6.30 4.80 1.12
CA GLY A 47 -5.08 4.57 1.89
C GLY A 47 -3.83 5.10 1.21
N SER A 48 -2.69 4.68 1.75
CA SER A 48 -1.36 4.97 1.21
C SER A 48 -0.65 3.67 0.87
N TYR A 49 -0.14 3.58 -0.35
CA TYR A 49 0.41 2.38 -0.96
C TYR A 49 1.88 2.64 -1.31
N ALA A 50 2.79 1.81 -0.80
CA ALA A 50 4.20 1.86 -1.13
C ALA A 50 4.43 1.36 -2.56
N VAL A 51 4.98 2.21 -3.41
CA VAL A 51 5.23 1.87 -4.81
C VAL A 51 6.39 0.88 -4.91
N GLY A 52 6.23 -0.15 -5.73
CA GLY A 52 7.17 -1.27 -5.86
C GLY A 52 7.03 -2.36 -4.78
N LYS A 53 6.24 -2.11 -3.72
CA LYS A 53 5.96 -3.10 -2.66
C LYS A 53 4.48 -3.48 -2.60
N ASP A 54 3.60 -2.50 -2.47
CA ASP A 54 2.16 -2.72 -2.37
C ASP A 54 1.50 -2.66 -3.75
N ILE A 55 2.00 -1.79 -4.63
CA ILE A 55 1.50 -1.60 -6.00
C ILE A 55 2.66 -1.49 -6.99
N VAL A 56 2.44 -1.92 -8.24
CA VAL A 56 3.44 -1.75 -9.31
C VAL A 56 3.43 -0.33 -9.87
N PRO A 57 4.58 0.21 -10.34
CA PRO A 57 4.61 1.44 -11.13
C PRO A 57 3.85 1.27 -12.46
N GLY A 58 3.29 2.36 -12.98
CA GLY A 58 2.61 2.40 -14.27
C GLY A 58 1.45 3.38 -14.33
N VAL A 59 0.67 3.32 -15.41
CA VAL A 59 -0.49 4.20 -15.61
C VAL A 59 -1.72 3.54 -15.01
N TYR A 60 -2.38 4.25 -14.09
CA TYR A 60 -3.61 3.82 -13.46
C TYR A 60 -4.79 4.67 -13.93
N GLN A 61 -5.97 4.06 -13.97
CA GLN A 61 -7.25 4.72 -14.23
C GLN A 61 -8.21 4.49 -13.07
N SER A 62 -8.92 5.54 -12.66
CA SER A 62 -10.11 5.46 -11.81
C SER A 62 -11.31 6.07 -12.52
N ALA A 63 -12.49 5.52 -12.26
CA ALA A 63 -13.76 6.06 -12.74
C ALA A 63 -14.13 7.41 -12.09
N GLY A 64 -13.36 7.88 -11.09
CA GLY A 64 -13.56 9.17 -10.43
C GLY A 64 -14.05 9.00 -9.00
N PRO A 65 -14.80 9.97 -8.45
CA PRO A 65 -15.23 9.94 -7.04
C PRO A 65 -16.18 8.78 -6.73
N VAL A 66 -16.10 8.29 -5.50
CA VAL A 66 -17.24 7.58 -4.89
C VAL A 66 -18.39 8.58 -4.64
N ASP A 67 -19.62 8.12 -4.89
CA ASP A 67 -20.91 8.76 -4.58
C ASP A 67 -20.92 10.27 -4.29
N GLY A 68 -21.04 11.10 -5.34
CA GLY A 68 -21.28 12.55 -5.20
C GLY A 68 -20.14 13.37 -4.56
N GLY A 69 -19.06 12.72 -4.10
CA GLY A 69 -17.89 13.32 -3.48
C GLY A 69 -16.88 13.87 -4.47
N ALA A 70 -15.61 13.89 -4.06
CA ALA A 70 -14.48 14.26 -4.90
C ALA A 70 -13.32 13.31 -4.64
N CYS A 71 -12.80 12.70 -5.70
CA CYS A 71 -11.68 11.78 -5.64
C CYS A 71 -10.40 12.58 -5.44
N TYR A 72 -9.70 12.31 -4.34
CA TYR A 72 -8.39 12.85 -4.07
C TYR A 72 -7.31 11.80 -4.27
N TRP A 73 -6.20 12.21 -4.87
CA TRP A 73 -5.00 11.38 -4.92
C TRP A 73 -3.74 12.24 -4.86
N LYS A 74 -2.65 11.63 -4.42
CA LYS A 74 -1.30 12.22 -4.50
C LYS A 74 -0.22 11.16 -4.73
N ARG A 75 0.85 11.60 -5.36
CA ARG A 75 2.11 10.88 -5.52
C ARG A 75 3.19 11.56 -4.69
N SER A 76 4.04 10.79 -4.02
CA SER A 76 5.16 11.33 -3.24
C SER A 76 6.43 10.53 -3.50
N ALA A 77 7.58 11.20 -3.47
CA ALA A 77 8.92 10.62 -3.58
C ALA A 77 9.77 11.09 -2.39
N GLY A 78 9.86 10.25 -1.36
CA GLY A 78 10.32 10.64 -0.04
C GLY A 78 9.39 11.71 0.54
N ASP A 79 9.97 12.82 1.01
CA ASP A 79 9.23 13.97 1.54
C ASP A 79 8.67 14.90 0.45
N LYS A 80 8.97 14.64 -0.82
CA LYS A 80 8.54 15.49 -1.94
C LYS A 80 7.15 15.10 -2.42
N LEU A 81 6.24 16.08 -2.49
CA LEU A 81 5.01 15.97 -3.28
C LEU A 81 5.38 16.00 -4.78
N VAL A 82 5.05 14.92 -5.49
CA VAL A 82 5.32 14.80 -6.93
C VAL A 82 4.16 15.38 -7.72
N ASP A 83 2.94 14.93 -7.42
CA ASP A 83 1.71 15.38 -8.06
C ASP A 83 0.50 15.10 -7.16
N ASN A 84 -0.58 15.84 -7.35
CA ASN A 84 -1.86 15.60 -6.68
C ASN A 84 -3.02 16.24 -7.45
N ALA A 85 -4.20 15.66 -7.28
CA ALA A 85 -5.43 16.29 -7.75
C ALA A 85 -6.62 15.98 -6.83
N LEU A 86 -7.61 16.85 -6.89
CA LEU A 86 -8.95 16.66 -6.36
C LEU A 86 -9.94 16.81 -7.52
N THR A 87 -10.67 15.75 -7.86
CA THR A 87 -11.49 15.71 -9.09
C THR A 87 -12.87 15.11 -8.87
N LYS A 88 -13.84 15.62 -9.64
CA LYS A 88 -15.19 15.04 -9.77
C LYS A 88 -15.38 14.25 -11.07
N LYS A 89 -14.31 14.04 -11.83
CA LYS A 89 -14.29 13.33 -13.11
C LYS A 89 -13.40 12.08 -13.01
N PRO A 90 -13.52 11.12 -13.95
CA PRO A 90 -12.53 10.06 -14.10
C PRO A 90 -11.11 10.61 -14.15
N ALA A 91 -10.17 9.83 -13.65
CA ALA A 91 -8.78 10.24 -13.48
C ALA A 91 -7.82 9.19 -14.05
N PHE A 92 -6.73 9.68 -14.63
CA PHE A 92 -5.57 8.88 -14.99
C PHE A 92 -4.35 9.41 -14.24
N VAL A 93 -3.48 8.50 -13.80
CA VAL A 93 -2.25 8.85 -13.08
C VAL A 93 -1.13 7.96 -13.56
N GLN A 94 -0.03 8.56 -14.01
CA GLN A 94 1.26 7.87 -14.15
C GLN A 94 1.89 7.78 -12.76
N ILE A 95 2.11 6.59 -12.23
CA ILE A 95 2.90 6.33 -11.02
C ILE A 95 4.28 5.87 -11.46
N ASP A 96 5.32 6.60 -11.07
CA ASP A 96 6.70 6.30 -11.50
C ASP A 96 7.40 5.38 -10.49
N ALA A 97 8.39 4.61 -10.96
CA ALA A 97 9.16 3.73 -10.09
C ALA A 97 9.99 4.48 -9.03
N THR A 98 10.19 5.78 -9.21
CA THR A 98 10.85 6.68 -8.25
C THR A 98 9.91 7.23 -7.19
N ASP A 99 8.60 7.06 -7.35
CA ASP A 99 7.65 7.40 -6.30
C ASP A 99 7.85 6.43 -5.14
N THR A 100 7.73 6.94 -3.92
CA THR A 100 7.75 6.13 -2.71
C THR A 100 6.34 5.74 -2.28
N SER A 101 5.33 6.58 -2.53
CA SER A 101 3.96 6.29 -2.16
C SER A 101 2.93 6.92 -3.10
N PHE A 102 1.84 6.19 -3.32
CA PHE A 102 0.60 6.71 -3.87
C PHE A 102 -0.46 6.72 -2.77
N THR A 103 -1.14 7.84 -2.56
CA THR A 103 -2.23 7.95 -1.57
C THR A 103 -3.51 8.35 -2.27
N THR A 104 -4.63 7.71 -1.93
CA THR A 104 -5.94 7.97 -2.51
C THR A 104 -7.05 7.99 -1.45
N SER A 105 -8.05 8.83 -1.66
CA SER A 105 -9.23 8.97 -0.79
C SER A 105 -10.47 9.26 -1.66
N ASP A 106 -11.59 8.63 -1.33
CA ASP A 106 -12.89 8.84 -1.97
C ASP A 106 -12.86 8.64 -3.50
N CYS A 107 -11.96 7.79 -3.97
CA CYS A 107 -11.86 7.41 -5.38
C CYS A 107 -12.46 6.02 -5.57
N GLN A 108 -13.16 5.83 -6.68
CA GLN A 108 -13.43 4.50 -7.20
C GLN A 108 -12.10 3.77 -7.47
N ALA A 109 -12.14 2.43 -7.45
CA ALA A 109 -10.94 1.60 -7.56
C ALA A 109 -10.03 2.02 -8.74
N TRP A 110 -8.72 2.03 -8.49
CA TRP A 110 -7.73 2.28 -9.52
C TRP A 110 -7.28 0.98 -10.16
N GLN A 111 -7.19 0.97 -11.49
CA GLN A 111 -6.73 -0.17 -12.28
C GLN A 111 -5.57 0.21 -13.18
N LEU A 112 -4.52 -0.61 -13.19
CA LEU A 112 -3.40 -0.48 -14.13
C LEU A 112 -3.90 -0.67 -15.56
N THR A 113 -3.64 0.29 -16.44
CA THR A 113 -4.19 0.33 -17.81
C THR A 113 -3.41 -0.50 -18.82
N ASN A 114 -2.17 -0.91 -18.48
CA ASN A 114 -1.21 -1.54 -19.40
C ASN A 114 -0.92 -0.70 -20.68
N GLY A 115 -1.19 0.60 -20.65
CA GLY A 115 -1.02 1.51 -21.78
C GLY A 115 -0.37 2.84 -21.36
N PRO A 116 -0.02 3.71 -22.34
CA PRO A 116 0.53 5.02 -22.04
C PRO A 116 -0.53 5.92 -21.39
N MET A 117 -0.06 6.98 -20.72
CA MET A 117 -0.93 8.04 -20.21
C MET A 117 -1.75 8.62 -21.37
N PRO A 118 -3.08 8.76 -21.24
CA PRO A 118 -3.89 9.35 -22.30
C PRO A 118 -3.41 10.78 -22.62
N PRO A 119 -3.40 11.16 -23.90
CA PRO A 119 -3.02 12.52 -24.29
C PRO A 119 -3.95 13.51 -23.61
N GLN A 120 -3.35 14.51 -22.95
CA GLN A 120 -4.12 15.62 -22.41
C GLN A 120 -4.55 16.55 -23.55
N PRO A 121 -5.81 17.03 -23.60
CA PRO A 121 -6.25 17.95 -24.63
C PRO A 121 -5.36 19.18 -24.67
N GLY A 122 -4.73 19.44 -25.81
CA GLY A 122 -3.90 20.61 -26.03
C GLY A 122 -4.73 21.82 -26.48
N PRO A 123 -4.16 23.03 -26.49
CA PRO A 123 -4.84 24.22 -26.98
C PRO A 123 -5.36 24.07 -28.43
N GLY A 124 -4.63 23.36 -29.29
CA GLY A 124 -5.05 23.11 -30.68
C GLY A 124 -6.31 22.24 -30.79
N ASP A 125 -6.47 21.25 -29.91
CA ASP A 125 -7.65 20.39 -29.88
C ASP A 125 -8.90 21.18 -29.49
N LEU A 126 -8.74 22.16 -28.59
CA LEU A 126 -9.82 23.06 -28.17
C LEU A 126 -10.26 24.00 -29.28
N LEU A 127 -9.32 24.57 -30.05
CA LEU A 127 -9.65 25.37 -31.24
C LEU A 127 -10.35 24.53 -32.30
N GLY A 128 -9.90 23.29 -32.50
CA GLY A 128 -10.54 22.33 -33.39
C GLY A 128 -11.98 22.04 -32.98
N ALA A 129 -12.20 21.71 -31.71
CA ALA A 129 -13.53 21.45 -31.16
C ALA A 129 -14.46 22.68 -31.25
N LEU A 130 -13.94 23.89 -31.00
CA LEU A 130 -14.72 25.12 -31.13
C LEU A 130 -15.10 25.39 -32.59
N THR A 131 -14.17 25.19 -33.53
CA THR A 131 -14.42 25.33 -34.96
C THR A 131 -15.50 24.34 -35.42
N GLN A 132 -15.43 23.10 -34.97
CA GLN A 132 -16.46 22.08 -35.22
C GLN A 132 -17.82 22.50 -34.63
N ALA A 133 -17.86 22.98 -33.38
CA ALA A 133 -19.11 23.41 -32.75
C ALA A 133 -19.78 24.60 -33.48
N ILE A 134 -18.99 25.55 -33.99
CA ILE A 134 -19.49 26.65 -34.83
C ILE A 134 -19.99 26.11 -36.18
N GLY A 135 -19.21 25.24 -36.83
CA GLY A 135 -19.56 24.66 -38.14
C GLY A 135 -20.79 23.73 -38.10
N SER A 136 -21.04 23.05 -36.98
CA SER A 136 -22.22 22.20 -36.78
C SER A 136 -23.48 22.97 -36.38
N GLY A 137 -23.42 24.31 -36.26
CA GLY A 137 -24.57 25.12 -35.91
C GLY A 137 -25.07 24.94 -34.47
N MET A 138 -24.24 24.39 -33.57
CA MET A 138 -24.58 24.18 -32.15
C MET A 138 -24.95 25.49 -31.43
N PHE A 139 -24.45 26.63 -31.94
CA PHE A 139 -24.77 27.97 -31.43
C PHE A 139 -25.90 28.68 -32.19
N ASN A 140 -26.49 28.05 -33.21
CA ASN A 140 -27.53 28.65 -34.06
C ASN A 140 -28.96 28.39 -33.54
N GLY A 141 -29.09 27.73 -32.39
CA GLY A 141 -30.36 27.58 -31.66
C GLY A 141 -30.63 28.80 -30.78
N GLY A 142 -31.15 29.88 -31.37
CA GLY A 142 -31.70 31.01 -30.61
C GLY A 142 -32.88 30.59 -29.71
N PRO A 143 -33.24 31.39 -28.69
CA PRO A 143 -34.26 31.04 -27.70
C PRO A 143 -35.61 30.80 -28.39
N ARG A 144 -36.29 29.72 -27.99
CA ARG A 144 -37.72 29.50 -28.23
C ARG A 144 -38.47 29.79 -26.94
#